data_AF-A0A1G9JHK5-F1
#
_entry.id   AF-A0A1G9JHK5-F1
#
_cell.length_a   1.000
_cell.length_b   1.000
_cell.length_c   1.000
_cell.angle_alpha   90.00
_cell.angle_beta   90.00
_cell.angle_gamma   90.00
#
_symmetry.space_group_name_H-M   'P 1'
#
loop_
_entity.id
_entity.type
_entity.pdbx_description
1 polymer ?
#
loop_
_entity_poly.entity_id
_entity_poly.type
_entity_poly.pdbx_seq_one_letter_code
_entity_poly.pdbx_strand_id
1 'polypeptide(L)'
;MKNCTECNYEFTFSDRLREAISFKPRLKCKKCNSVYKQQYTIYKVIYSSVIIFISLMIFDNIFLNNHILNYTLYILITVPILIIFDLLPHKFQKYEKL
;
A
#
# COMPACT_ATOMS: atom_id res chain seq x y z
N MET A 1 -1.97 -8.40 8.95
CA MET A 1 -1.51 -8.70 10.33
C MET A 1 -1.72 -7.46 11.20
N LYS A 2 -2.40 -7.55 12.36
CA LYS A 2 -2.66 -6.39 13.26
C LYS A 2 -1.61 -6.27 14.36
N ASN A 3 -1.25 -7.41 14.96
CA ASN A 3 -0.33 -7.48 16.09
C ASN A 3 0.92 -8.28 15.72
N CYS A 4 2.04 -8.00 16.40
CA CYS A 4 3.26 -8.78 16.35
C CYS A 4 3.04 -10.18 16.93
N THR A 5 3.53 -11.24 16.27
CA THR A 5 3.31 -12.62 16.73
C THR A 5 4.11 -12.98 17.98
N GLU A 6 5.17 -12.23 18.31
CA GLU A 6 6.04 -12.53 19.45
C GLU A 6 5.65 -11.77 20.72
N CYS A 7 5.36 -10.48 20.59
CA CYS A 7 5.17 -9.59 21.74
C CYS A 7 3.76 -8.96 21.79
N ASN A 8 2.85 -9.40 20.90
CA ASN A 8 1.49 -8.87 20.76
C ASN A 8 1.40 -7.35 20.60
N TYR A 9 2.50 -6.69 20.20
CA TYR A 9 2.50 -5.26 19.91
C TYR A 9 1.59 -4.96 18.72
N GLU A 10 0.61 -4.08 18.90
CA GLU A 10 -0.25 -3.60 17.83
C GLU A 10 0.52 -2.61 16.93
N PHE A 11 0.58 -2.93 15.63
CA PHE A 11 1.27 -2.05 14.68
C PHE A 11 0.45 -0.81 14.42
N THR A 12 1.06 0.35 14.68
CA THR A 12 0.40 1.64 14.44
C THR A 12 0.43 2.00 12.96
N PHE A 13 -0.42 2.95 12.56
CA PHE A 13 -0.45 3.48 11.20
C PHE A 13 0.91 4.06 10.78
N SER A 14 1.62 4.72 11.70
CA SER A 14 2.93 5.31 11.40
C SER A 14 4.01 4.26 11.12
N ASP A 15 3.93 3.09 11.78
CA ASP A 15 4.84 1.97 11.51
C ASP A 15 4.66 1.46 10.07
N ARG A 16 3.39 1.30 9.65
CA ARG A 16 3.04 0.84 8.31
C ARG A 16 3.35 1.87 7.23
N LEU A 17 3.11 3.16 7.51
CA LEU A 17 3.42 4.25 6.58
C LEU A 17 4.92 4.30 6.28
N ARG A 18 5.73 4.16 7.32
CA ARG A 18 7.20 4.13 7.18
C ARG A 18 7.65 3.02 6.23
N GLU A 19 6.94 1.91 6.20
CA GLU A 19 7.27 0.77 5.36
C GLU A 19 6.74 0.88 3.96
N ALA A 20 5.53 1.39 3.79
CA ALA A 20 4.93 1.58 2.47
C ALA A 20 5.73 2.57 1.62
N ILE A 21 6.41 3.54 2.25
CA ILE A 21 7.30 4.51 1.59
C ILE A 21 8.72 3.93 1.40
N SER A 22 9.08 2.86 2.10
CA SER A 22 10.43 2.29 2.05
C SER A 22 10.63 1.41 0.82
N PHE A 23 11.79 1.55 0.16
CA PHE A 23 12.17 0.76 -1.02
C PHE A 23 12.19 -0.76 -0.77
N LYS A 24 12.32 -1.20 0.50
CA LYS A 24 12.22 -2.60 0.91
C LYS A 24 11.19 -2.71 2.03
N PRO A 25 9.91 -2.99 1.73
CA PRO A 25 8.85 -3.05 2.73
C PRO A 25 9.12 -4.21 3.71
N ARG A 26 9.45 -3.87 4.95
CA ARG A 26 9.74 -4.82 6.04
C ARG A 26 9.12 -4.32 7.34
N LEU A 27 8.13 -5.05 7.82
CA LEU A 27 7.42 -4.79 9.07
C LEU A 27 8.28 -5.05 10.28
N LYS A 28 8.83 -3.99 10.88
CA LYS A 28 9.70 -4.12 12.05
C LYS A 28 8.93 -3.80 13.33
N CYS A 29 8.87 -4.76 14.24
CA CYS A 29 8.30 -4.51 15.55
C CYS A 29 9.25 -3.64 16.39
N LYS A 30 8.74 -2.53 16.95
CA LYS A 30 9.51 -1.64 17.83
C LYS A 30 9.90 -2.28 19.16
N LYS A 31 9.12 -3.24 19.67
CA LYS A 31 9.35 -3.86 20.99
C LYS A 31 10.34 -5.03 20.93
N CYS A 32 10.12 -6.00 20.03
CA CYS A 32 10.96 -7.20 19.96
C CYS A 32 11.93 -7.21 18.76
N ASN A 33 11.93 -6.16 17.92
CA ASN A 33 12.76 -6.06 16.72
C ASN A 33 12.54 -7.15 15.66
N SER A 34 11.56 -8.05 15.83
CA SER A 34 11.17 -9.03 14.81
C SER A 34 10.81 -8.33 13.49
N VAL A 35 11.32 -8.86 12.39
CA VAL A 35 11.12 -8.31 11.05
C VAL A 35 10.20 -9.25 10.27
N TYR A 36 9.17 -8.68 9.64
CA TYR A 36 8.25 -9.43 8.77
C TYR A 36 8.31 -8.87 7.35
N LYS A 37 8.28 -9.74 6.36
CA LYS A 37 8.16 -9.39 4.95
C LYS A 37 6.72 -9.58 4.51
N GLN A 38 6.16 -8.60 3.81
CA GLN A 38 4.83 -8.77 3.21
C GLN A 38 4.94 -9.79 2.08
N GLN A 39 4.09 -10.82 2.12
CA GLN A 39 3.99 -11.80 1.05
C GLN A 39 3.18 -11.23 -0.11
N TYR A 40 3.56 -11.59 -1.33
CA TYR A 40 2.78 -11.26 -2.50
C TYR A 40 1.47 -12.04 -2.50
N THR A 41 0.33 -11.35 -2.53
CA THR A 41 -0.98 -11.97 -2.56
C THR A 41 -1.71 -11.61 -3.85
N ILE A 42 -2.49 -12.56 -4.38
CA ILE A 42 -3.33 -12.33 -5.57
C ILE A 42 -4.29 -11.14 -5.35
N TYR A 43 -4.76 -10.96 -4.11
CA TYR A 43 -5.60 -9.83 -3.73
C TYR A 43 -4.94 -8.46 -3.93
N LYS A 44 -3.61 -8.35 -3.72
CA LYS A 44 -2.88 -7.11 -4.01
C LYS A 44 -2.91 -6.80 -5.50
N VAL A 45 -2.72 -7.83 -6.33
CA VAL A 45 -2.78 -7.70 -7.80
C VAL A 45 -4.16 -7.23 -8.24
N ILE A 46 -5.21 -7.91 -7.79
CA ILE A 46 -6.59 -7.58 -8.12
C ILE A 46 -6.90 -6.14 -7.70
N TYR A 47 -6.55 -5.76 -6.46
CA TYR A 47 -6.75 -4.41 -5.96
C TYR A 47 -6.04 -3.37 -6.84
N SER A 48 -4.75 -3.56 -7.11
CA SER A 48 -3.97 -2.64 -7.94
C SER A 48 -4.50 -2.54 -9.36
N SER A 49 -4.89 -3.66 -9.97
CA SER A 49 -5.48 -3.68 -11.32
C SER A 49 -6.80 -2.92 -11.38
N VAL A 50 -7.69 -3.09 -10.39
CA VAL A 50 -8.98 -2.39 -10.32
C VAL A 50 -8.76 -0.89 -10.18
N ILE A 51 -7.87 -0.45 -9.27
CA ILE A 51 -7.58 0.97 -9.08
C ILE A 51 -7.01 1.60 -10.35
N ILE A 52 -6.03 0.95 -11.00
CA ILE A 52 -5.45 1.46 -12.24
C ILE A 52 -6.50 1.56 -13.34
N PHE A 53 -7.34 0.52 -13.51
CA PHE A 53 -8.37 0.50 -14.54
C PHE A 53 -9.41 1.62 -14.33
N ILE A 54 -9.91 1.78 -13.10
CA ILE A 54 -10.85 2.85 -12.76
C ILE A 54 -10.21 4.23 -12.95
N SER A 55 -8.98 4.42 -12.49
CA SER A 55 -8.26 5.69 -12.67
C SER A 55 -8.08 6.01 -14.16
N LEU A 56 -7.73 5.04 -15.01
CA LEU A 56 -7.63 5.26 -16.46
C LEU A 56 -8.97 5.71 -17.05
N MET A 57 -10.07 5.03 -16.70
CA MET A 57 -11.41 5.41 -17.17
C MET A 57 -11.81 6.82 -16.73
N ILE A 58 -11.53 7.20 -15.48
CA ILE A 58 -11.83 8.55 -14.98
C ILE A 58 -11.03 9.60 -15.73
N PHE A 59 -9.72 9.40 -15.86
CA PHE A 59 -8.80 10.39 -16.43
C PHE A 59 -8.88 10.49 -17.97
N ASP A 60 -9.38 9.47 -18.65
CA ASP A 60 -9.71 9.52 -20.08
C ASP A 60 -10.93 10.44 -20.35
N ASN A 61 -11.88 10.49 -19.41
CA ASN A 61 -13.06 11.35 -19.51
C ASN A 61 -12.81 12.80 -19.03
N ILE A 62 -11.67 13.07 -18.40
CA ILE A 62 -11.32 14.43 -17.93
C ILE A 62 -10.66 15.19 -19.08
N PHE A 63 -11.40 16.13 -19.68
CA PHE A 63 -10.90 16.97 -20.77
C PHE A 63 -10.08 18.15 -20.23
N LEU A 64 -8.85 17.87 -19.80
CA LEU A 64 -7.87 18.90 -19.46
C LEU A 64 -7.06 19.29 -20.70
N ASN A 65 -6.99 20.59 -20.99
CA ASN A 65 -6.25 21.13 -22.14
C ASN A 65 -4.74 20.83 -22.08
N ASN A 66 -4.19 20.55 -20.90
CA ASN A 66 -2.78 20.24 -20.70
C ASN A 66 -2.59 18.78 -20.31
N HIS A 67 -2.07 17.97 -21.25
CA HIS A 67 -1.80 16.55 -21.03
C HIS A 67 -0.81 16.29 -19.90
N ILE A 68 0.18 17.17 -19.69
CA ILE A 68 1.16 17.05 -18.59
C ILE A 68 0.45 17.23 -17.24
N LEU A 69 -0.46 18.20 -17.15
CA LEU A 69 -1.24 18.42 -15.94
C LEU A 69 -2.16 17.24 -15.66
N ASN A 70 -2.84 16.72 -16.68
CA ASN A 70 -3.74 15.57 -16.54
C ASN A 70 -2.99 14.33 -16.02
N TYR A 71 -1.83 14.03 -16.61
CA TYR A 71 -0.99 12.91 -16.18
C TYR A 71 -0.40 13.10 -14.77
N THR A 72 -0.01 14.33 -14.43
CA THR A 72 0.49 14.66 -13.08
C THR A 72 -0.60 14.43 -12.03
N LEU A 73 -1.83 14.88 -12.29
CA LEU A 73 -2.98 14.64 -11.41
C LEU A 73 -3.32 13.15 -11.29
N TYR A 74 -3.26 12.41 -12.41
CA TYR A 74 -3.44 10.96 -12.41
C TYR A 74 -2.47 10.25 -11.46
N ILE A 75 -1.16 10.56 -11.54
CA ILE A 75 -0.16 9.97 -10.64
C ILE A 75 -0.42 10.39 -9.19
N LEU A 76 -0.67 11.68 -8.97
CA LEU A 76 -0.81 12.26 -7.63
C LEU A 76 -2.01 11.66 -6.88
N ILE A 77 -3.08 11.29 -7.59
CA ILE A 77 -4.25 10.64 -7.00
C ILE A 77 -4.08 9.12 -6.91
N THR A 78 -3.57 8.48 -7.97
CA THR A 78 -3.54 7.01 -8.06
C THR A 78 -2.49 6.39 -7.13
N VAL A 79 -1.32 7.00 -6.98
CA VAL A 79 -0.22 6.45 -6.16
C VAL A 79 -0.60 6.37 -4.67
N PRO A 80 -1.15 7.42 -4.02
CA PRO A 80 -1.61 7.32 -2.64
C PRO A 80 -2.68 6.25 -2.45
N ILE A 81 -3.62 6.10 -3.39
CA ILE A 81 -4.68 5.10 -3.31
C ILE A 81 -4.08 3.69 -3.35
N LEU A 82 -3.11 3.44 -4.23
CA LEU A 82 -2.41 2.14 -4.27
C LEU A 82 -1.69 1.82 -2.94
N ILE A 83 -1.14 2.83 -2.28
CA ILE A 83 -0.45 2.68 -0.98
C ILE A 83 -1.42 2.33 0.16
N ILE A 84 -2.69 2.75 0.09
CA ILE A 84 -3.70 2.48 1.14
C ILE A 84 -3.84 0.97 1.43
N PHE A 85 -3.68 0.13 0.41
CA PHE A 85 -3.74 -1.32 0.57
C PHE A 85 -2.71 -1.84 1.56
N ASP A 86 -1.49 -1.31 1.55
CA ASP A 86 -0.43 -1.72 2.47
C ASP A 86 -0.59 -1.05 3.85
N LEU A 87 -1.18 0.13 3.87
CA LEU A 87 -1.36 0.98 5.04
C LEU A 87 -2.45 0.50 6.00
N LEU A 88 -3.58 0.00 5.47
CA LEU A 88 -4.70 -0.43 6.30
C LEU A 88 -4.62 -1.94 6.61
N PRO A 89 -4.68 -2.35 7.89
CA PRO A 89 -4.74 -3.76 8.25
C PRO A 89 -6.01 -4.41 7.70
N HIS A 90 -5.85 -5.30 6.73
CA HIS A 90 -6.95 -6.13 6.24
C HIS A 90 -6.59 -7.62 6.24
N LYS A 91 -7.62 -8.48 6.20
CA LYS A 91 -7.49 -9.95 6.28
C LYS A 91 -6.71 -10.58 5.13
N PHE A 92 -6.57 -9.87 4.02
CA PHE A 92 -5.87 -10.35 2.81
C PHE A 92 -4.38 -9.99 2.76
N GLN A 93 -3.86 -9.25 3.76
CA GLN A 93 -2.41 -9.05 3.90
C GLN A 93 -1.79 -10.23 4.63
N LYS A 94 -0.84 -10.90 3.99
CA LYS A 94 -0.03 -11.95 4.58
C LYS A 94 1.39 -11.46 4.82
N TYR A 95 1.95 -11.83 5.96
CA TYR A 95 3.29 -11.47 6.37
C TYR A 95 4.02 -12.74 6.80
N GLU A 96 5.28 -12.83 6.43
CA GLU A 96 6.17 -13.92 6.80
C GLU A 96 7.32 -13.36 7.64
N LYS A 97 7.66 -14.03 8.73
CA LYS A 97 8.79 -13.63 9.57
C LYS A 97 10.10 -13.92 8.83
N LEU A 98 11.02 -12.96 8.88
CA LEU A 98 12.41 -13.13 8.44
C LEU A 98 13.31 -13.63 9.57
#